data_AF-A0A8I1HFF3-F1
#
_entry.id   AF-A0A8I1HFF3-F1
#
_cell.length_a   1.000
_cell.length_b   1.000
_cell.length_c   1.000
_cell.angle_alpha   90.00
_cell.angle_beta   90.00
_cell.angle_gamma   90.00
#
_symmetry.space_group_name_H-M   'P 1'
#
loop_
_entity.id
_entity.type
_entity.pdbx_description
1 polymer ?
#
loop_
_entity_poly.entity_id
_entity_poly.type
_entity_poly.pdbx_seq_one_letter_code
_entity_poly.pdbx_strand_id
1 'polypeptide(L)'
;MKTEFIIRCIYALCLIGAGFNHLQTVLMHGLFWDYNNAPLFTCIYWTSLTFIDPLAAILLFYRPRIGLILTFLIIFSDVIHNTWITLKLGRDLLNYMYISQFLFLVFVVCTIKFPWKAHKKS
;
A
#
# COMPACT_ATOMS: atom_id res chain seq x y z
N MET A 1 23.50 -0.40 -6.97
CA MET A 1 22.84 0.71 -7.69
C MET A 1 21.64 0.30 -8.52
N LYS A 2 21.77 -0.61 -9.48
CA LYS A 2 20.64 -0.97 -10.36
C LYS A 2 19.49 -1.69 -9.63
N THR A 3 19.80 -2.72 -8.83
CA THR A 3 18.78 -3.56 -8.19
C THR A 3 17.96 -2.81 -7.14
N GLU A 4 18.58 -2.00 -6.27
CA GLU A 4 17.82 -1.24 -5.27
C GLU A 4 16.93 -0.15 -5.87
N PHE A 5 17.35 0.43 -6.99
CA PHE A 5 16.55 1.43 -7.68
C PHE A 5 15.34 0.76 -8.33
N ILE A 6 15.54 -0.35 -9.03
CA ILE A 6 14.46 -1.14 -9.63
C ILE A 6 13.42 -1.56 -8.57
N ILE A 7 13.86 -2.09 -7.43
CA ILE A 7 12.94 -2.51 -6.34
C ILE A 7 12.10 -1.32 -5.85
N ARG A 8 12.72 -0.15 -5.64
CA ARG A 8 12.01 1.05 -5.22
C ARG A 8 11.03 1.56 -6.28
N CYS A 9 11.38 1.46 -7.57
CA CYS A 9 10.45 1.77 -8.65
C CYS A 9 9.24 0.83 -8.64
N ILE A 10 9.46 -0.48 -8.44
CA ILE A 10 8.35 -1.45 -8.35
C ILE A 10 7.45 -1.10 -7.17
N TYR A 11 8.01 -0.83 -5.99
CA TYR A 11 7.22 -0.43 -4.82
C TYR A 11 6.42 0.85 -5.09
N ALA A 12 7.05 1.86 -5.69
CA ALA A 12 6.39 3.13 -6.02
C ALA A 12 5.25 2.93 -7.01
N LEU A 13 5.43 2.09 -8.04
CA LEU A 13 4.37 1.77 -9.00
C LEU A 13 3.19 1.06 -8.33
N CYS A 14 3.45 0.10 -7.44
CA CYS A 14 2.40 -0.58 -6.67
C CYS A 14 1.64 0.40 -5.77
N LEU A 15 2.34 1.26 -5.04
CA LEU A 15 1.72 2.28 -4.17
C LEU A 15 0.91 3.30 -4.97
N ILE A 16 1.44 3.81 -6.09
CA ILE A 16 0.70 4.77 -6.94
C ILE A 16 -0.55 4.10 -7.53
N GLY A 17 -0.45 2.84 -7.97
CA GLY A 17 -1.59 2.08 -8.46
C GLY A 17 -2.68 1.88 -7.41
N ALA A 18 -2.30 1.54 -6.17
CA ALA A 18 -3.22 1.45 -5.04
C ALA A 18 -3.85 2.82 -4.72
N GLY A 19 -3.01 3.85 -4.57
CA GLY A 19 -3.40 5.24 -4.35
C GLY A 19 -4.40 5.75 -5.39
N PHE A 20 -4.24 5.36 -6.65
CA PHE A 20 -5.19 5.70 -7.71
C PHE A 20 -6.57 5.08 -7.49
N ASN A 21 -6.66 3.82 -7.04
CA ASN A 21 -7.95 3.19 -6.70
C ASN A 21 -8.63 3.92 -5.52
N HIS A 22 -7.86 4.31 -4.51
CA HIS A 22 -8.37 5.11 -3.39
C HIS A 22 -8.85 6.48 -3.86
N LEU A 23 -8.07 7.16 -4.70
CA LEU A 23 -8.42 8.45 -5.29
C LEU A 23 -9.70 8.36 -6.13
N GLN A 24 -9.84 7.34 -6.98
CA GLN A 24 -11.04 7.11 -7.77
C GLN A 24 -12.29 6.99 -6.88
N THR A 25 -12.18 6.26 -5.76
CA THR A 25 -13.26 6.17 -4.78
C THR A 25 -13.62 7.55 -4.22
N VAL A 26 -12.62 8.31 -3.79
CA VAL A 26 -12.81 9.66 -3.22
C VAL A 26 -13.43 10.62 -4.23
N LEU A 27 -13.06 10.53 -5.50
CA LEU A 27 -13.62 11.36 -6.56
C LEU A 27 -15.08 11.00 -6.88
N MET A 28 -15.43 9.70 -6.83
CA MET A 28 -16.79 9.24 -7.14
C MET A 28 -17.78 9.44 -5.98
N HIS A 29 -17.31 9.31 -4.73
CA HIS A 29 -18.19 9.22 -3.56
C HIS A 29 -17.90 10.24 -2.46
N GLY A 30 -16.80 10.98 -2.58
CA GLY A 30 -16.33 11.91 -1.55
C GLY A 30 -15.39 11.26 -0.53
N LEU A 31 -14.84 12.09 0.36
CA LEU A 31 -14.04 11.64 1.49
C LEU A 31 -14.91 10.87 2.49
N PHE A 32 -14.32 9.86 3.14
CA PHE A 32 -15.00 9.04 4.15
C PHE A 32 -16.26 8.33 3.65
N TRP A 33 -16.32 7.98 2.36
CA TRP A 33 -17.40 7.16 1.82
C TRP A 33 -17.55 5.88 2.66
N ASP A 34 -18.80 5.59 3.02
CA ASP A 34 -19.12 4.57 4.00
C ASP A 34 -19.30 3.17 3.40
N TYR A 35 -19.13 3.00 2.09
CA TYR A 35 -19.26 1.68 1.44
C TYR A 35 -20.56 0.94 1.76
N ASN A 36 -21.68 1.66 1.93
CA ASN A 36 -22.97 1.12 2.34
C ASN A 36 -22.91 0.48 3.75
N ASN A 37 -22.56 1.27 4.77
CA ASN A 37 -22.46 0.89 6.20
C ASN A 37 -21.19 0.12 6.63
N ALA A 38 -20.04 0.36 5.99
CA ALA A 38 -18.75 -0.04 6.52
C ALA A 38 -18.42 0.73 7.82
N PRO A 39 -17.61 0.14 8.72
CA PRO A 39 -17.19 0.80 9.95
C PRO A 39 -16.47 2.13 9.67
N LEU A 40 -16.67 3.15 10.51
CA LEU A 40 -16.00 4.45 10.38
C LEU A 40 -14.47 4.33 10.23
N PHE A 41 -13.85 3.40 10.98
CA PHE A 41 -12.42 3.14 10.86
C PHE A 41 -11.99 2.71 9.45
N THR A 42 -12.80 1.92 8.74
CA THR A 42 -12.56 1.54 7.33
C THR A 42 -12.59 2.75 6.41
N CYS A 43 -13.57 3.64 6.62
CA CYS A 43 -13.74 4.84 5.81
C CYS A 43 -12.53 5.78 5.97
N ILE A 44 -12.09 5.97 7.22
CA ILE A 44 -10.88 6.74 7.56
C ILE A 44 -9.64 6.10 6.96
N TYR A 45 -9.48 4.79 7.17
CA TYR A 45 -8.33 4.03 6.65
C TYR A 45 -8.22 4.16 5.13
N TRP A 46 -9.30 3.87 4.41
CA TRP A 46 -9.34 3.95 2.95
C TRP A 46 -9.06 5.35 2.42
N THR A 47 -9.67 6.37 3.03
CA THR A 47 -9.45 7.78 2.65
C THR A 47 -8.00 8.21 2.92
N SER A 48 -7.40 7.73 4.01
CA SER A 48 -6.01 8.08 4.36
C SER A 48 -5.00 7.55 3.34
N LEU A 49 -5.25 6.37 2.75
CA LEU A 49 -4.36 5.76 1.76
C LEU A 49 -4.25 6.59 0.47
N THR A 50 -5.30 7.34 0.10
CA THR A 50 -5.25 8.31 -1.02
C THR A 50 -4.08 9.30 -0.90
N PHE A 51 -3.68 9.64 0.33
CA PHE A 51 -2.59 10.57 0.60
C PHE A 51 -1.28 9.86 1.00
N ILE A 52 -1.40 8.79 1.79
CA ILE A 52 -0.26 8.09 2.36
C ILE A 52 0.51 7.29 1.30
N ASP A 53 -0.17 6.68 0.33
CA ASP A 53 0.45 5.93 -0.76
C ASP A 53 1.38 6.77 -1.65
N PRO A 54 0.91 7.90 -2.25
CA PRO A 54 1.79 8.74 -3.05
C PRO A 54 2.91 9.36 -2.21
N LEU A 55 2.65 9.69 -0.94
CA LEU A 55 3.69 10.16 -0.02
C LEU A 55 4.79 9.11 0.18
N ALA A 56 4.41 7.85 0.41
CA ALA A 56 5.36 6.75 0.54
C ALA A 56 6.15 6.54 -0.75
N ALA A 57 5.50 6.60 -1.91
CA ALA A 57 6.14 6.50 -3.21
C ALA A 57 7.20 7.60 -3.42
N ILE A 58 6.89 8.85 -3.05
CA ILE A 58 7.83 9.97 -3.08
C ILE A 58 9.00 9.71 -2.12
N LEU A 59 8.71 9.31 -0.87
CA LEU A 59 9.73 9.09 0.15
C LEU A 59 10.71 7.95 -0.20
N LEU A 60 10.34 6.97 -1.02
CA LEU A 60 11.27 5.94 -1.50
C LEU A 60 12.49 6.53 -2.23
N PHE A 61 12.33 7.70 -2.85
CA PHE A 61 13.40 8.38 -3.58
C PHE A 61 14.07 9.49 -2.77
N TYR A 62 13.29 10.31 -2.06
CA TYR A 62 13.83 11.44 -1.27
C TYR A 62 14.44 11.02 0.06
N ARG A 63 13.82 10.07 0.77
CA ARG A 63 14.30 9.56 2.07
C ARG A 63 14.10 8.04 2.14
N PRO A 64 14.94 7.26 1.42
CA PRO A 64 14.66 5.86 1.11
C PRO A 64 14.37 4.99 2.35
N ARG A 65 15.04 5.21 3.49
CA ARG A 65 14.74 4.45 4.72
C ARG A 65 13.32 4.69 5.23
N ILE A 66 12.88 5.95 5.25
CA ILE A 66 11.52 6.29 5.69
C ILE A 66 10.51 5.74 4.68
N GLY A 67 10.79 5.89 3.38
CA GLY A 67 9.97 5.32 2.32
C GLY A 67 9.78 3.81 2.48
N LEU A 68 10.87 3.05 2.69
CA LEU A 68 10.81 1.59 2.87
C LEU A 68 10.01 1.17 4.12
N ILE A 69 10.22 1.85 5.24
CA ILE A 69 9.46 1.58 6.48
C ILE A 69 7.97 1.85 6.22
N LEU A 70 7.66 3.00 5.64
CA LEU A 70 6.28 3.40 5.38
C LEU A 70 5.60 2.46 4.38
N THR A 71 6.28 2.06 3.30
CA THR A 71 5.78 1.04 2.35
C THR A 71 5.43 -0.26 3.06
N PHE A 72 6.31 -0.77 3.93
CA PHE A 72 6.05 -1.99 4.68
C PHE A 72 4.83 -1.84 5.61
N LEU A 73 4.76 -0.73 6.35
CA LEU A 73 3.63 -0.49 7.25
C LEU A 73 2.30 -0.41 6.50
N ILE A 74 2.25 0.31 5.38
CA ILE A 74 1.06 0.43 4.53
C ILE A 74 0.61 -0.96 4.05
N ILE A 75 1.49 -1.70 3.38
CA ILE A 75 1.06 -2.96 2.75
C ILE A 75 0.74 -4.04 3.78
N PHE A 76 1.40 -4.01 4.94
CA PHE A 76 1.09 -4.91 6.05
C PHE A 76 -0.27 -4.59 6.68
N SER A 77 -0.56 -3.31 6.97
CA SER A 77 -1.86 -2.92 7.51
C SER A 77 -2.98 -3.12 6.50
N ASP A 78 -2.71 -2.93 5.21
CA ASP A 78 -3.69 -3.08 4.13
C ASP A 78 -4.15 -4.53 4.00
N VAL A 79 -3.20 -5.47 3.96
CA VAL A 79 -3.51 -6.91 3.93
C VAL A 79 -4.31 -7.32 5.17
N ILE A 80 -3.94 -6.87 6.37
CA ILE A 80 -4.70 -7.18 7.59
C ILE A 80 -6.12 -6.61 7.51
N HIS A 81 -6.26 -5.34 7.13
CA HIS A 81 -7.55 -4.66 7.04
C HIS A 81 -8.48 -5.34 6.03
N ASN A 82 -7.96 -5.62 4.84
CA ASN A 82 -8.73 -6.24 3.76
C ASN A 82 -9.02 -7.71 4.04
N THR A 83 -8.12 -8.49 4.68
CA THR A 83 -8.46 -9.84 5.16
C THR A 83 -9.63 -9.76 6.13
N TRP A 84 -9.58 -8.87 7.12
CA TRP A 84 -10.63 -8.73 8.12
C TRP A 84 -11.99 -8.37 7.48
N ILE A 85 -12.03 -7.37 6.61
CA ILE A 85 -13.27 -6.99 5.91
C ILE A 85 -13.78 -8.12 5.01
N THR A 86 -12.89 -8.77 4.26
CA THR A 86 -13.25 -9.84 3.33
C THR A 86 -13.91 -10.99 4.09
N LEU A 87 -13.31 -11.42 5.22
CA LEU A 87 -13.90 -12.45 6.07
C LEU A 87 -15.21 -12.00 6.71
N LYS A 88 -15.28 -10.76 7.22
CA LYS A 88 -16.50 -10.22 7.86
C LYS A 88 -17.69 -10.14 6.90
N LEU A 89 -17.43 -9.81 5.63
CA LEU A 89 -18.45 -9.68 4.60
C LEU A 89 -18.67 -10.96 3.78
N GLY A 90 -18.00 -12.07 4.12
CA GLY A 90 -18.10 -13.33 3.37
C GLY A 90 -17.66 -13.22 1.92
N ARG A 91 -16.73 -12.30 1.62
CA ARG A 91 -16.19 -12.11 0.27
C ARG A 91 -15.09 -13.13 -0.02
N ASP A 92 -14.83 -13.35 -1.32
CA ASP A 92 -13.80 -14.28 -1.77
C ASP A 92 -12.38 -13.72 -1.58
N LEU A 93 -11.51 -14.49 -0.93
CA LEU A 93 -10.08 -14.20 -0.79
C LEU A 93 -9.31 -14.42 -2.10
N LEU A 94 -9.90 -15.06 -3.11
CA LEU A 94 -9.31 -15.22 -4.43
C LEU A 94 -9.60 -14.04 -5.38
N ASN A 95 -10.19 -12.95 -4.88
CA ASN A 95 -10.37 -11.73 -5.64
C ASN A 95 -9.01 -11.12 -6.05
N TYR A 96 -8.88 -10.68 -7.30
CA TYR A 96 -7.67 -10.07 -7.85
C TYR A 96 -7.14 -8.88 -7.01
N MET A 97 -8.03 -8.09 -6.38
CA MET A 97 -7.64 -6.97 -5.51
C MET A 97 -7.01 -7.43 -4.19
N TYR A 98 -7.43 -8.58 -3.67
CA TYR A 98 -6.84 -9.16 -2.46
C TYR A 98 -5.52 -9.89 -2.78
N ILE A 99 -5.50 -10.63 -3.89
CA ILE A 99 -4.29 -11.33 -4.33
C ILE A 99 -3.17 -10.33 -4.64
N SER A 100 -3.47 -9.19 -5.28
CA SER A 100 -2.45 -8.21 -5.65
C SER A 100 -1.76 -7.58 -4.44
N GLN A 101 -2.51 -7.17 -3.43
CA GLN A 101 -1.93 -6.64 -2.17
C GLN A 101 -1.14 -7.71 -1.40
N PHE A 102 -1.62 -8.96 -1.37
CA PHE A 102 -0.90 -10.04 -0.70
C PHE A 102 0.42 -10.36 -1.41
N LEU A 103 0.42 -10.44 -2.74
CA LEU A 103 1.63 -10.61 -3.53
C LEU A 103 2.60 -9.44 -3.35
N PHE A 104 2.07 -8.21 -3.26
CA PHE A 104 2.90 -7.04 -2.99
C PHE A 104 3.54 -7.10 -1.60
N LEU A 105 2.81 -7.52 -0.56
CA LEU A 105 3.37 -7.76 0.78
C LEU A 105 4.51 -8.78 0.74
N VAL A 106 4.28 -9.94 0.12
CA VAL A 106 5.30 -10.99 -0.02
C VAL A 106 6.53 -10.45 -0.75
N PHE A 107 6.32 -9.71 -1.84
CA PHE A 107 7.40 -9.09 -2.59
C PHE A 107 8.20 -8.11 -1.71
N VAL A 108 7.54 -7.24 -0.95
CA VAL A 108 8.20 -6.28 -0.03
C VAL A 108 9.03 -7.02 1.01
N VAL A 109 8.45 -7.98 1.74
CA VAL A 109 9.16 -8.74 2.78
C VAL A 109 10.41 -9.44 2.23
N CYS A 110 10.32 -10.04 1.04
CA CYS A 110 11.43 -10.74 0.41
C CYS A 110 12.54 -9.80 -0.07
N THR A 111 12.19 -8.57 -0.49
CA THR A 111 13.11 -7.69 -1.21
C THR A 111 13.58 -6.46 -0.43
N ILE A 112 12.92 -6.08 0.67
CA ILE A 112 13.21 -4.84 1.43
C ILE A 112 14.65 -4.74 1.92
N LYS A 113 15.30 -5.88 2.19
CA LYS A 113 16.71 -5.95 2.63
C LYS A 113 17.70 -5.38 1.63
N PHE A 114 17.41 -5.42 0.33
CA PHE A 114 18.32 -4.95 -0.73
C PHE A 114 18.46 -3.42 -0.72
N PRO A 115 17.39 -2.62 -0.89
CA PRO A 115 17.48 -1.16 -0.83
C PRO A 115 17.87 -0.66 0.57
N TRP A 116 17.52 -1.38 1.63
CA TRP A 116 17.93 -1.03 3.00
C TRP A 116 19.46 -1.06 3.19
N LYS A 117 20.13 -2.11 2.69
CA LYS A 117 21.59 -2.24 2.79
C LYS A 117 22.34 -1.27 1.88
N ALA A 118 21.79 -0.96 0.69
CA ALA A 118 22.41 -0.04 -0.26
C ALA A 118 22.62 1.37 0.33
N HIS A 119 21.67 1.85 1.13
CA HIS A 119 21.78 3.16 1.80
C HIS A 119 22.90 3.21 2.85
N LYS A 120 23.36 2.08 3.42
CA LYS A 120 24.46 2.10 4.41
C LYS A 120 25.84 2.36 3.79
N LYS A 121 25.96 2.37 2.46
CA LYS A 121 27.23 2.55 1.73
C LYS A 121 27.39 3.94 1.08
N SER A 122 26.44 4.84 1.33
CA SER A 122 26.48 6.26 0.95
C SER A 122 26.66 7.09 2.21
#